data_AF-A0A3C1SKT3-F1
#
_entry.id   AF-A0A3C1SKT3-F1
#
_cell.length_a   1.000
_cell.length_b   1.000
_cell.length_c   1.000
_cell.angle_alpha   90.00
_cell.angle_beta   90.00
_cell.angle_gamma   90.00
#
_symmetry.space_group_name_H-M   'P 1'
#
loop_
_entity.id
_entity.type
_entity.pdbx_description
1 polymer ?
#
loop_
_entity_poly.entity_id
_entity_poly.type
_entity_poly.pdbx_seq_one_letter_code
_entity_poly.pdbx_strand_id
1 'polypeptide(L)' 'DLADFAHKLEKATLSVIEDGIMTGDLAALAEPKATQILNSWEFIDEIAKRL' A
#
# COMPACT_ATOMS: atom_id res chain seq x y z
N ASP A 1 -14.43 -15.53 7.92
CA ASP A 1 -13.73 -14.98 9.12
C ASP A 1 -12.24 -14.75 8.93
N LEU A 2 -11.39 -15.76 8.73
CA LEU A 2 -9.95 -15.53 8.45
C LEU A 2 -9.68 -15.19 6.97
N ALA A 3 -10.27 -15.94 6.04
CA ALA A 3 -10.09 -15.72 4.60
C ALA A 3 -10.57 -14.32 4.16
N ASP A 4 -11.69 -13.85 4.72
CA ASP A 4 -12.22 -12.53 4.41
C ASP A 4 -11.31 -11.41 4.91
N PHE A 5 -10.67 -11.58 6.07
CA PHE A 5 -9.68 -10.64 6.56
C PHE A 5 -8.45 -10.59 5.63
N ALA A 6 -7.96 -11.76 5.19
CA ALA A 6 -6.85 -11.81 4.23
C ALA A 6 -7.18 -11.06 2.94
N HIS A 7 -8.38 -11.28 2.37
CA HIS A 7 -8.82 -10.56 1.18
C HIS A 7 -8.91 -9.03 1.39
N LYS A 8 -9.36 -8.59 2.57
CA LYS A 8 -9.41 -7.15 2.90
C LYS A 8 -8.02 -6.54 3.02
N LEU A 9 -7.08 -7.24 3.67
CA LEU A 9 -5.71 -6.79 3.82
C LEU A 9 -5.00 -6.68 2.46
N GLU A 10 -5.17 -7.67 1.58
CA GLU A 10 -4.64 -7.65 0.21
C GLU A 10 -5.21 -6.48 -0.57
N LYS A 11 -6.53 -6.27 -0.51
CA LYS A 11 -7.19 -5.15 -1.19
C LYS A 11 -6.74 -3.79 -0.66
N ALA A 12 -6.61 -3.64 0.66
CA ALA A 12 -6.12 -2.42 1.27
C ALA A 12 -4.69 -2.13 0.80
N THR A 13 -3.80 -3.13 0.82
CA THR A 13 -2.41 -3.03 0.34
C THR A 13 -2.32 -2.57 -1.11
N LEU A 14 -3.09 -3.20 -2.01
CA LEU A 14 -3.12 -2.81 -3.43
C LEU A 14 -3.61 -1.36 -3.58
N SER A 15 -4.66 -0.97 -2.86
CA SER A 15 -5.21 0.38 -2.97
C SER A 15 -4.22 1.47 -2.56
N VAL A 16 -3.36 1.23 -1.57
CA VAL A 16 -2.33 2.21 -1.15
C VAL A 16 -1.35 2.43 -2.31
N ILE A 17 -0.88 1.34 -2.93
CA ILE A 17 0.07 1.38 -4.06
C ILE A 17 -0.56 2.05 -5.29
N GLU A 18 -1.80 1.67 -5.64
CA GLU A 18 -2.53 2.19 -6.80
C GLU A 18 -2.85 3.70 -6.68
N ASP A 19 -3.00 4.22 -5.46
CA ASP A 19 -3.13 5.65 -5.18
C ASP A 19 -1.78 6.41 -5.26
N GLY A 20 -0.71 5.72 -5.63
CA GLY A 20 0.64 6.26 -5.77
C GLY A 20 1.41 6.37 -4.45
N ILE A 21 0.87 5.81 -3.36
CA ILE A 21 1.52 5.81 -2.04
C ILE A 21 2.24 4.47 -1.89
N MET A 22 3.57 4.46 -1.82
CA MET A 22 4.32 3.20 -1.83
C MET A 22 5.69 3.33 -1.19
N THR A 23 6.38 2.20 -0.99
CA THR A 23 7.78 2.19 -0.58
C THR A 23 8.72 2.54 -1.73
N GLY A 24 9.94 2.98 -1.39
CA GLY A 24 10.89 3.53 -2.37
C GLY A 24 11.34 2.56 -3.46
N ASP A 25 11.35 1.26 -3.18
CA ASP A 25 11.65 0.20 -4.14
C ASP A 25 10.61 0.12 -5.25
N LEU A 26 9.32 0.20 -4.91
CA LEU A 26 8.24 0.27 -5.90
C LEU A 26 8.25 1.60 -6.65
N ALA A 27 8.48 2.71 -5.94
CA ALA A 27 8.52 4.04 -6.54
C ALA A 27 9.59 4.19 -7.63
N ALA A 28 10.70 3.45 -7.52
CA ALA A 28 11.75 3.43 -8.54
C ALA A 28 11.27 2.84 -9.88
N LEU A 29 10.28 1.94 -9.84
CA LEU A 29 9.73 1.22 -10.99
C LEU A 29 8.36 1.77 -11.44
N ALA A 30 7.68 2.55 -10.60
CA ALA A 30 6.31 2.97 -10.83
C ALA A 30 6.15 3.90 -12.04
N GLU A 31 5.11 3.62 -12.82
CA GLU A 31 4.54 4.48 -13.84
C GLU A 31 3.01 4.50 -13.69
N PRO A 32 2.37 5.66 -13.44
CA PRO A 32 2.97 6.98 -13.23
C PRO A 32 3.85 7.05 -11.96
N LYS A 33 4.60 8.15 -11.80
CA LYS A 33 5.46 8.34 -10.62
C LYS A 33 4.64 8.36 -9.33
N ALA A 34 5.20 7.77 -8.27
CA ALA A 34 4.62 7.76 -6.94
C ALA A 34 4.28 9.18 -6.47
N THR A 35 3.11 9.33 -5.86
CA THR A 35 2.62 10.58 -5.25
C THR A 35 3.24 10.79 -3.88
N GLN A 36 3.53 9.71 -3.16
CA GLN A 36 4.17 9.72 -1.84
C GLN A 36 5.05 8.48 -1.65
N ILE A 37 6.30 8.68 -1.21
CA ILE A 37 7.23 7.60 -0.88
C ILE A 37 7.31 7.45 0.64
N LEU A 38 7.03 6.25 1.14
CA LEU A 38 6.98 5.94 2.56
C LEU A 38 8.13 5.00 2.98
N ASN A 39 8.50 5.07 4.25
CA ASN A 39 9.27 4.00 4.88
C ASN A 39 8.36 2.79 5.24
N SER A 40 8.97 1.68 5.67
CA SER A 40 8.21 0.44 5.95
C SER A 40 7.11 0.60 7.00
N TRP A 41 7.34 1.38 8.05
CA TRP A 41 6.36 1.56 9.12
C TRP A 41 5.20 2.45 8.68
N GLU A 42 5.50 3.56 8.01
CA GLU A 42 4.47 4.45 7.47
C GLU A 42 3.58 3.73 6.45
N PHE A 43 4.16 2.84 5.63
CA PHE A 43 3.39 2.06 4.66
C PHE A 43 2.43 1.08 5.35
N ILE A 44 2.86 0.41 6.42
CA ILE A 44 1.99 -0.45 7.23
C ILE A 44 0.88 0.36 7.89
N ASP A 45 1.20 1.54 8.43
CA ASP A 45 0.20 2.44 9.02
C ASP A 45 -0.84 2.89 7.98
N GLU A 46 -0.43 3.14 6.74
CA GLU A 46 -1.34 3.55 5.67
C GLU A 46 -2.28 2.41 5.24
N ILE A 47 -1.79 1.17 5.21
CA ILE A 47 -2.64 -0.01 4.99
C ILE A 47 -3.66 -0.16 6.12
N ALA A 48 -3.23 0.02 7.38
CA ALA A 48 -4.09 -0.11 8.54
C ALA A 48 -5.23 0.91 8.57
N LYS A 49 -5.03 2.12 8.04
CA LYS A 49 -6.11 3.14 7.90
C LYS A 49 -7.22 2.74 6.93
N ARG A 50 -6.96 1.76 6.05
CA ARG A 50 -7.87 1.33 4.98
C ARG A 50 -8.50 -0.04 5.22
N LEU A 51 -8.18 -0.67 6.35
CA LEU A 51 -8.71 -1.96 6.83
C LEU A 51 -9.96 -1.75 7.69
#